data_AF-A0AAU5V3Q8-F1
#
_entry.id   AF-A0AAU5V3Q8-F1
#
_cell.length_a   1.000
_cell.length_b   1.000
_cell.length_c   1.000
_cell.angle_alpha   90.00
_cell.angle_beta   90.00
_cell.angle_gamma   90.00
#
_symmetry.space_group_name_H-M   'P 1'
#
loop_
_entity.id
_entity.type
_entity.pdbx_description
1 polymer ?
#
loop_
_entity_poly.entity_id
_entity_poly.type
_entity_poly.pdbx_seq_one_letter_code
_entity_poly.pdbx_strand_id
1 'polypeptide(L)'
;MVPPGGTPHIAAREDPGQGGSMRVFRKPRGPRIRSGERASRHGRHGRPGPGASERLTRGVARAPWVPLPPRVRRHAPVGLPKPVLVALGCVPGLLAVLALVMCAAGVDRSAARGAAPPPVAARITVPRPVARPPIVPRTAWLDAVSTREQPPPRYDDRVVAVFIHHTDSPSDYDCADVPRVIRDVYAGQTGAKDWDDIGYNFLVDRCGTIYEGRAGGIDRPVTGAHTQGFNHRSAGIAAIGTFTAGSPVPKAMTDAIARLVAWKLGLSGVDPRGTVRLVSSNSLSRYAAGTATVLSTVSGHDAAFMTSCPGAALSARLPEIRDRAARIQGR
;
A
#
# COMPACT_ATOMS: atom_id res chain seq x y z
N MET A 1 28.10 14.96 -30.38
CA MET A 1 27.52 14.23 -31.53
C MET A 1 28.13 12.83 -31.55
N VAL A 2 27.29 11.81 -31.29
CA VAL A 2 27.29 10.34 -31.56
C VAL A 2 28.57 9.71 -32.19
N PRO A 3 28.97 8.45 -31.86
CA PRO A 3 28.13 7.33 -31.36
C PRO A 3 28.58 6.52 -30.13
N PRO A 4 27.64 5.70 -29.60
CA PRO A 4 27.85 4.60 -28.66
C PRO A 4 27.98 3.24 -29.36
N GLY A 5 28.50 2.22 -28.68
CA GLY A 5 28.39 0.82 -29.12
C GLY A 5 29.52 -0.07 -28.63
N GLY A 6 29.27 -0.81 -27.54
CA GLY A 6 30.16 -1.87 -27.06
C GLY A 6 29.35 -2.95 -26.37
N THR A 7 28.87 -3.90 -27.15
CA THR A 7 28.29 -5.17 -26.70
C THR A 7 29.34 -5.99 -25.92
N PRO A 8 28.96 -6.70 -24.85
CA PRO A 8 29.88 -7.61 -24.17
C PRO A 8 30.02 -8.93 -24.95
N HIS A 9 31.26 -9.33 -25.17
CA HIS A 9 31.63 -10.62 -25.74
C HIS A 9 31.24 -11.75 -24.79
N ILE A 10 30.40 -12.65 -25.30
CA ILE A 10 30.22 -14.02 -24.81
C ILE A 10 31.51 -14.77 -25.15
N ALA A 11 32.25 -15.21 -24.14
CA ALA A 11 33.28 -16.22 -24.28
C ALA A 11 32.82 -17.49 -23.57
N ALA A 12 32.26 -18.41 -24.34
CA ALA A 12 32.20 -19.80 -23.98
C ALA A 12 33.62 -20.38 -24.00
N ARG A 13 34.03 -21.08 -22.93
CA ARG A 13 35.01 -22.15 -23.03
C ARG A 13 34.71 -23.27 -22.05
N GLU A 14 35.12 -24.43 -22.53
CA GLU A 14 34.69 -25.78 -22.19
C GLU A 14 35.23 -26.31 -20.86
N ASP A 15 34.48 -27.31 -20.39
CA ASP A 15 34.77 -28.29 -19.33
C ASP A 15 35.93 -29.22 -19.73
N PRO A 16 36.73 -29.69 -18.74
CA PRO A 16 37.06 -31.10 -18.72
C PRO A 16 36.79 -31.70 -17.33
N GLY A 17 35.87 -32.66 -17.31
CA GLY A 17 35.51 -33.40 -16.11
C GLY A 17 36.58 -34.38 -15.62
N GLN A 18 36.44 -34.77 -14.34
CA GLN A 18 36.28 -36.17 -13.92
C GLN A 18 36.13 -36.29 -12.39
N GLY A 19 35.17 -37.11 -11.96
CA GLY A 19 35.39 -38.11 -10.91
C GLY A 19 35.15 -37.70 -9.45
N GLY A 20 33.89 -37.65 -9.03
CA GLY A 20 33.53 -37.57 -7.61
C GLY A 20 32.12 -38.10 -7.34
N SER A 21 31.99 -39.42 -7.21
CA SER A 21 30.74 -40.12 -6.88
C SER A 21 30.17 -39.65 -5.53
N MET A 22 29.08 -38.87 -5.56
CA MET A 22 28.28 -38.54 -4.38
C MET A 22 26.94 -39.27 -4.43
N ARG A 23 26.75 -40.12 -3.42
CA ARG A 23 25.61 -41.02 -3.23
C ARG A 23 24.29 -40.25 -3.18
N VAL A 24 23.35 -40.64 -4.02
CA VAL A 24 21.95 -40.22 -3.94
C VAL A 24 21.34 -40.79 -2.66
N PHE A 25 21.11 -39.93 -1.66
CA PHE A 25 20.26 -40.26 -0.52
C PHE A 25 18.80 -40.38 -0.99
N ARG A 26 18.38 -41.61 -1.25
CA ARG A 26 16.96 -41.96 -1.44
C ARG A 26 16.23 -41.77 -0.10
N LYS A 27 15.22 -40.89 -0.11
CA LYS A 27 14.23 -40.74 0.97
C LYS A 27 13.49 -42.08 1.19
N PRO A 28 13.36 -42.60 2.42
CA PRO A 28 12.59 -43.82 2.64
C PRO A 28 11.10 -43.55 2.40
N ARG A 29 10.49 -44.35 1.52
CA ARG A 29 9.04 -44.37 1.30
C ARG A 29 8.39 -45.07 2.50
N GLY A 30 7.56 -44.33 3.24
CA GLY A 30 6.68 -44.88 4.28
C GLY A 30 5.62 -45.83 3.71
N PRO A 31 4.96 -46.62 4.58
CA PRO A 31 4.15 -47.76 4.18
C PRO A 31 2.86 -47.34 3.46
N ARG A 32 2.51 -48.10 2.43
CA ARG A 32 1.25 -48.00 1.67
C ARG A 32 0.07 -48.32 2.58
N ILE A 33 -0.81 -47.35 2.80
CA ILE A 33 -2.15 -47.59 3.35
C ILE A 33 -3.09 -47.98 2.21
N ARG A 34 -3.70 -49.16 2.37
CA ARG A 34 -4.73 -49.73 1.50
C ARG A 34 -5.97 -48.84 1.53
N SER A 35 -6.49 -48.49 0.36
CA SER A 35 -7.82 -47.93 0.17
C SER A 35 -8.87 -48.97 0.58
N GLY A 36 -9.43 -48.79 1.77
CA GLY A 36 -10.61 -49.50 2.27
C GLY A 36 -11.86 -48.73 1.90
N GLU A 37 -12.62 -49.31 0.98
CA GLU A 37 -13.99 -48.98 0.62
C GLU A 37 -14.94 -49.39 1.76
N ARG A 38 -15.79 -48.48 2.24
CA ARG A 38 -17.08 -48.88 2.82
C ARG A 38 -18.14 -47.78 2.74
N ALA A 39 -19.29 -48.25 2.31
CA ALA A 39 -20.49 -47.51 1.94
C ALA A 39 -21.26 -46.94 3.13
N SER A 40 -22.12 -45.95 2.84
CA SER A 40 -23.40 -45.85 3.52
C SER A 40 -24.51 -45.36 2.59
N ARG A 41 -25.42 -46.32 2.34
CA ARG A 41 -26.89 -46.20 2.31
C ARG A 41 -27.53 -45.37 1.19
N HIS A 42 -27.95 -46.11 0.15
CA HIS A 42 -29.12 -45.79 -0.67
C HIS A 42 -30.42 -46.10 0.08
N GLY A 43 -31.27 -45.07 0.21
CA GLY A 43 -32.70 -45.18 0.49
C GLY A 43 -33.49 -44.99 -0.81
N ARG A 44 -34.48 -45.85 -1.01
CA ARG A 44 -35.34 -45.99 -2.21
C ARG A 44 -36.24 -44.77 -2.44
N HIS A 45 -36.36 -44.33 -3.69
CA HIS A 45 -37.59 -43.82 -4.32
C HIS A 45 -37.42 -44.09 -5.83
N GLY A 46 -38.23 -44.89 -6.51
CA GLY A 46 -39.64 -44.67 -6.79
C GLY A 46 -39.76 -44.21 -8.25
N ARG A 47 -39.96 -45.15 -9.20
CA ARG A 47 -40.23 -44.85 -10.62
C ARG A 47 -41.57 -44.14 -10.79
N PRO A 48 -41.71 -43.28 -11.82
CA PRO A 48 -42.83 -43.44 -12.73
C PRO A 48 -42.42 -43.44 -14.22
N GLY A 49 -43.24 -44.09 -15.03
CA GLY A 49 -43.03 -44.33 -16.47
C GLY A 49 -43.32 -43.14 -17.39
N PRO A 50 -43.11 -43.29 -18.71
CA PRO A 50 -43.25 -42.20 -19.67
C PRO A 50 -44.68 -42.14 -20.23
N GLY A 51 -45.21 -40.93 -20.33
CA GLY A 51 -46.51 -40.67 -20.96
C GLY A 51 -46.57 -39.25 -21.53
N ALA A 52 -46.77 -39.22 -22.85
CA ALA A 52 -47.33 -38.13 -23.66
C ALA A 52 -46.58 -36.79 -23.76
N SER A 53 -46.25 -36.47 -25.01
CA SER A 53 -45.85 -35.15 -25.47
C SER A 53 -47.04 -34.20 -25.47
N GLU A 54 -46.85 -32.94 -25.08
CA GLU A 54 -47.65 -31.86 -25.64
C GLU A 54 -46.91 -30.52 -25.52
N ARG A 55 -47.13 -29.71 -26.55
CA ARG A 55 -46.30 -28.60 -27.02
C ARG A 55 -47.20 -27.36 -27.04
N LEU A 56 -47.02 -26.39 -26.16
CA LEU A 56 -47.63 -25.04 -26.29
C LEU A 56 -46.76 -24.04 -25.51
N THR A 57 -45.95 -23.22 -26.17
CA THR A 57 -46.24 -21.90 -26.79
C THR A 57 -46.49 -20.77 -25.78
N ARG A 58 -45.74 -19.69 -26.00
CA ARG A 58 -45.71 -18.42 -25.24
C ARG A 58 -47.07 -17.73 -25.25
N GLY A 59 -47.59 -17.39 -24.07
CA GLY A 59 -48.76 -16.53 -23.90
C GLY A 59 -48.36 -15.11 -23.48
N VAL A 60 -48.62 -14.14 -24.37
CA VAL A 60 -48.65 -12.70 -24.08
C VAL A 60 -50.01 -12.38 -23.45
N ALA A 61 -50.02 -11.86 -22.23
CA ALA A 61 -51.26 -11.48 -21.55
C ALA A 61 -51.81 -10.16 -22.12
N ARG A 62 -53.05 -10.21 -22.62
CA ARG A 62 -53.89 -9.03 -22.95
C ARG A 62 -54.77 -8.69 -21.74
N ALA A 63 -54.85 -7.40 -21.43
CA ALA A 63 -55.76 -6.85 -20.41
C ALA A 63 -57.23 -6.91 -20.85
N PRO A 64 -58.19 -7.10 -19.92
CA PRO A 64 -59.61 -7.18 -20.25
C PRO A 64 -60.26 -5.80 -20.49
N TRP A 65 -61.23 -5.81 -21.40
CA TRP A 65 -62.09 -4.69 -21.79
C TRP A 65 -63.16 -4.40 -20.74
N VAL A 66 -63.42 -3.11 -20.46
CA VAL A 66 -64.52 -2.63 -19.62
C VAL A 66 -65.35 -1.61 -20.42
N PRO A 67 -66.69 -1.70 -20.44
CA PRO A 67 -67.55 -0.85 -21.27
C PRO A 67 -67.71 0.59 -20.70
N LEU A 68 -67.82 1.56 -21.60
CA LEU A 68 -67.99 2.98 -21.27
C LEU A 68 -69.46 3.34 -20.93
N PRO A 69 -69.71 4.18 -19.91
CA PRO A 69 -71.03 4.73 -19.62
C PRO A 69 -71.41 5.91 -20.55
N PRO A 70 -72.72 6.28 -20.63
CA PRO A 70 -73.25 7.23 -21.61
C PRO A 70 -72.84 8.69 -21.36
N ARG A 71 -72.81 9.47 -22.46
CA ARG A 71 -72.43 10.89 -22.49
C ARG A 71 -73.36 11.76 -21.62
N VAL A 72 -72.81 12.33 -20.56
CA VAL A 72 -73.41 13.46 -19.84
C VAL A 72 -73.08 14.76 -20.57
N ARG A 73 -74.10 15.59 -20.86
CA ARG A 73 -73.95 16.93 -21.43
C ARG A 73 -73.14 17.80 -20.47
N ARG A 74 -72.03 18.38 -20.94
CA ARG A 74 -71.21 19.33 -20.18
C ARG A 74 -71.93 20.68 -20.12
N HIS A 75 -72.21 21.18 -18.92
CA HIS A 75 -72.39 22.62 -18.73
C HIS A 75 -71.01 23.29 -18.82
N ALA A 76 -70.92 24.37 -19.59
CA ALA A 76 -69.70 25.14 -19.74
C ALA A 76 -69.33 25.79 -18.38
N PRO A 77 -68.08 25.70 -17.91
CA PRO A 77 -67.63 26.56 -16.84
C PRO A 77 -67.55 28.00 -17.39
N VAL A 78 -68.08 28.95 -16.64
CA VAL A 78 -67.85 30.38 -16.90
C VAL A 78 -66.34 30.61 -16.83
N GLY A 79 -65.72 30.85 -17.99
CA GLY A 79 -64.29 31.10 -18.09
C GLY A 79 -63.93 32.48 -17.52
N LEU A 80 -62.92 32.54 -16.66
CA LEU A 80 -62.27 33.79 -16.28
C LEU A 80 -61.78 34.51 -17.56
N PRO A 81 -61.93 35.84 -17.66
CA PRO A 81 -61.51 36.59 -18.84
C PRO A 81 -60.00 36.38 -19.09
N LYS A 82 -59.65 36.12 -20.35
CA LYS A 82 -58.27 35.79 -20.81
C LYS A 82 -57.14 36.67 -20.22
N PRO A 83 -57.28 38.00 -20.00
CA PRO A 83 -56.20 38.77 -19.35
C PRO A 83 -55.91 38.34 -17.90
N VAL A 84 -56.89 37.81 -17.17
CA VAL A 84 -56.73 37.36 -15.78
C VAL A 84 -55.95 36.03 -15.71
N LEU A 85 -56.16 35.14 -16.68
CA LEU A 85 -55.43 33.88 -16.80
C LEU A 85 -53.97 34.09 -17.22
N VAL A 86 -53.68 35.08 -18.05
CA VAL A 86 -52.31 35.47 -18.44
C VAL A 86 -51.59 36.12 -17.26
N ALA A 87 -52.25 37.01 -16.50
CA ALA A 87 -51.67 37.61 -15.31
C ALA A 87 -51.32 36.55 -14.24
N LEU A 88 -52.20 35.58 -14.00
CA LEU A 88 -51.94 34.47 -13.06
C LEU A 88 -50.82 33.53 -13.50
N GLY A 89 -50.58 33.38 -14.81
CA GLY A 89 -49.47 32.57 -15.35
C GLY A 89 -48.09 33.23 -15.21
N CYS A 90 -48.01 34.56 -15.15
CA CYS A 90 -46.75 35.29 -15.04
C CYS A 90 -46.24 35.45 -13.60
N VAL A 91 -47.13 35.37 -12.59
CA VAL A 91 -46.78 35.57 -11.18
C VAL A 91 -45.73 34.56 -10.66
N PRO A 92 -45.81 33.25 -10.94
CA PRO A 92 -44.78 32.30 -10.50
C PRO A 92 -43.42 32.56 -11.14
N GLY A 93 -43.40 32.96 -12.42
CA GLY A 93 -42.17 33.29 -13.15
C GLY A 93 -41.48 34.54 -12.63
N LEU A 94 -42.25 35.60 -12.36
CA LEU A 94 -41.73 36.83 -11.75
C LEU A 94 -41.21 36.62 -10.33
N LEU A 95 -41.88 35.79 -9.53
CA LEU A 95 -41.42 35.44 -8.18
C LEU A 95 -40.14 34.60 -8.22
N ALA A 96 -39.99 33.68 -9.17
CA ALA A 96 -38.77 32.90 -9.35
C ALA A 96 -37.57 33.76 -9.78
N VAL A 97 -37.78 34.72 -10.70
CA VAL A 97 -36.74 35.67 -11.11
C VAL A 97 -36.34 36.59 -9.95
N LEU A 98 -37.31 37.09 -9.18
CA LEU A 98 -37.04 37.92 -8.00
C LEU A 98 -36.26 37.13 -6.93
N ALA A 99 -36.61 35.86 -6.70
CA ALA A 99 -35.88 34.98 -5.78
C ALA A 99 -34.44 34.72 -6.26
N LEU A 100 -34.22 34.52 -7.57
CA LEU A 100 -32.88 34.35 -8.13
C LEU A 100 -32.01 35.61 -7.97
N VAL A 101 -32.60 36.79 -8.22
CA VAL A 101 -31.93 38.09 -8.05
C VAL A 101 -31.61 38.35 -6.58
N MET A 102 -32.51 38.01 -5.66
CA MET A 102 -32.29 38.10 -4.22
C MET A 102 -31.22 37.12 -3.72
N CYS A 103 -31.17 35.89 -4.26
CA CYS A 103 -30.10 34.95 -3.98
C CYS A 103 -28.75 35.47 -4.48
N ALA A 104 -28.67 35.96 -5.72
CA ALA A 104 -27.43 36.51 -6.29
C ALA A 104 -26.95 37.75 -5.51
N ALA A 105 -27.84 38.69 -5.21
CA ALA A 105 -27.51 39.91 -4.46
C ALA A 105 -27.25 39.68 -2.96
N GLY A 106 -27.66 38.52 -2.43
CA GLY A 106 -27.41 38.08 -1.05
C GLY A 106 -26.04 37.42 -0.84
N VAL A 107 -25.47 36.80 -1.89
CA VAL A 107 -24.12 36.21 -1.82
C VAL A 107 -23.04 37.31 -1.82
N ASP A 108 -23.26 38.40 -2.56
CA ASP A 108 -22.27 39.47 -2.71
C ASP A 108 -22.09 40.34 -1.44
N ARG A 109 -23.09 40.41 -0.56
CA ARG A 109 -23.00 41.23 0.67
C ARG A 109 -22.46 40.51 1.90
N SER A 110 -22.40 39.18 1.88
CA SER A 110 -21.87 38.39 3.00
C SER A 110 -20.36 38.11 2.89
N ALA A 111 -19.77 38.29 1.70
CA ALA A 111 -18.34 38.06 1.47
C ALA A 111 -17.42 39.23 1.90
N ALA A 112 -17.98 40.40 2.27
CA ALA A 112 -17.20 41.63 2.44
C ALA A 112 -16.95 42.06 3.90
N ARG A 113 -17.27 41.25 4.93
CA ARG A 113 -17.11 41.66 6.35
C ARG A 113 -16.45 40.66 7.30
N GLY A 114 -15.82 39.60 6.78
CA GLY A 114 -14.87 38.82 7.56
C GLY A 114 -13.50 39.49 7.49
N ALA A 115 -13.09 40.25 8.51
CA ALA A 115 -11.70 40.68 8.62
C ALA A 115 -10.82 39.43 8.58
N ALA A 116 -9.92 39.35 7.58
CA ALA A 116 -8.97 38.27 7.49
C ALA A 116 -8.16 38.21 8.81
N PRO A 117 -7.97 37.03 9.43
CA PRO A 117 -7.09 36.92 10.57
C PRO A 117 -5.70 37.46 10.16
N PRO A 118 -4.99 38.17 11.05
CA PRO A 118 -3.64 38.65 10.74
C PRO A 118 -2.80 37.46 10.26
N PRO A 119 -1.90 37.65 9.27
CA PRO A 119 -1.02 36.59 8.84
C PRO A 119 -0.26 36.10 10.08
N VAL A 120 -0.56 34.88 10.51
CA VAL A 120 0.25 34.19 11.51
C VAL A 120 1.61 34.11 10.85
N ALA A 121 2.55 34.94 11.29
CA ALA A 121 3.93 34.88 10.84
C ALA A 121 4.33 33.41 10.93
N ALA A 122 4.55 32.78 9.77
CA ALA A 122 5.02 31.41 9.73
C ALA A 122 6.29 31.41 10.57
N ARG A 123 6.23 30.79 11.76
CA ARG A 123 7.42 30.62 12.57
C ARG A 123 8.38 29.89 11.65
N ILE A 124 9.46 30.57 11.26
CA ILE A 124 10.57 29.93 10.59
C ILE A 124 11.19 29.04 11.67
N THR A 125 10.65 27.83 11.82
CA THR A 125 11.29 26.79 12.59
C THR A 125 12.52 26.40 11.80
N VAL A 126 13.66 26.99 12.17
CA VAL A 126 14.97 26.48 11.76
C VAL A 126 14.98 25.00 12.13
N PRO A 127 15.10 24.06 11.17
CA PRO A 127 15.10 22.65 11.49
C PRO A 127 16.21 22.38 12.49
N ARG A 128 15.86 21.97 13.72
CA ARG A 128 16.87 21.52 14.67
C ARG A 128 17.47 20.23 14.12
N PRO A 129 18.81 20.06 14.14
CA PRO A 129 19.41 18.77 13.84
C PRO A 129 18.78 17.71 14.74
N VAL A 130 18.10 16.73 14.13
CA VAL A 130 17.58 15.59 14.88
C VAL A 130 18.77 14.73 15.26
N ALA A 131 18.92 14.41 16.54
CA ALA A 131 19.99 13.52 17.00
C ALA A 131 19.80 12.12 16.38
N ARG A 132 20.89 11.53 15.91
CA ARG A 132 20.90 10.14 15.44
C ARG A 132 20.51 9.22 16.61
N PRO A 133 19.48 8.36 16.47
CA PRO A 133 19.17 7.40 17.51
C PRO A 133 20.32 6.37 17.65
N PRO A 134 20.45 5.68 18.79
CA PRO A 134 21.37 4.56 18.91
C PRO A 134 21.05 3.50 17.85
N ILE A 135 22.07 3.10 17.10
CA ILE A 135 21.97 2.09 16.04
C ILE A 135 23.03 1.03 16.33
N VAL A 136 22.59 -0.22 16.47
CA VAL A 136 23.47 -1.39 16.60
C VAL A 136 24.12 -1.63 15.24
N PRO A 137 25.46 -1.55 15.13
CA PRO A 137 26.16 -1.70 13.85
C PRO A 137 26.13 -3.14 13.37
N ARG A 138 26.41 -3.35 12.07
CA ARG A 138 26.53 -4.68 11.47
C ARG A 138 27.48 -5.60 12.22
N THR A 139 28.62 -5.08 12.70
CA THR A 139 29.63 -5.87 13.43
C THR A 139 29.11 -6.51 14.73
N ALA A 140 27.97 -6.06 15.26
CA ALA A 140 27.35 -6.63 16.45
C ALA A 140 26.37 -7.78 16.14
N TRP A 141 25.96 -7.96 14.88
CA TRP A 141 25.01 -9.02 14.50
C TRP A 141 25.46 -9.89 13.33
N LEU A 142 26.35 -9.42 12.46
CA LEU A 142 26.92 -10.15 11.35
C LEU A 142 28.34 -10.59 11.69
N ASP A 143 28.54 -11.90 11.75
CA ASP A 143 29.85 -12.50 12.02
C ASP A 143 30.65 -12.69 10.72
N ALA A 144 31.97 -12.83 10.85
CA ALA A 144 32.87 -12.99 9.69
C ALA A 144 32.61 -14.27 8.89
N VAL A 145 32.01 -15.29 9.52
CA VAL A 145 31.72 -16.60 8.89
C VAL A 145 30.48 -16.53 8.01
N SER A 146 29.49 -15.73 8.41
CA SER A 146 28.24 -15.50 7.68
C SER A 146 28.34 -14.36 6.67
N THR A 147 29.32 -13.46 6.83
CA THR A 147 29.57 -12.38 5.89
C THR A 147 29.91 -12.94 4.50
N ARG A 148 29.26 -12.42 3.46
CA ARG A 148 29.58 -12.72 2.07
C ARG A 148 30.32 -11.54 1.46
N GLU A 149 31.12 -11.80 0.44
CA GLU A 149 31.68 -10.73 -0.37
C GLU A 149 30.53 -9.95 -1.04
N GLN A 150 30.53 -8.62 -0.86
CA GLN A 150 29.49 -7.73 -1.36
C GLN A 150 30.10 -6.78 -2.37
N PRO A 151 29.41 -6.46 -3.47
CA PRO A 151 29.82 -5.35 -4.31
C PRO A 151 29.79 -4.04 -3.52
N PRO A 152 30.54 -3.01 -3.94
CA PRO A 152 30.51 -1.72 -3.29
C PRO A 152 29.08 -1.15 -3.19
N PRO A 153 28.71 -0.54 -2.04
CA PRO A 153 27.39 0.06 -1.87
C PRO A 153 27.14 1.19 -2.87
N ARG A 154 25.90 1.28 -3.34
CA ARG A 154 25.43 2.33 -4.24
C ARG A 154 24.69 3.39 -3.44
N TYR A 155 24.83 4.66 -3.86
CA TYR A 155 24.27 5.80 -3.13
C TYR A 155 23.44 6.67 -4.06
N ASP A 156 22.32 7.15 -3.54
CA ASP A 156 21.51 8.19 -4.17
C ASP A 156 21.98 9.60 -3.72
N ASP A 157 21.35 10.65 -4.23
CA ASP A 157 21.65 12.03 -3.82
C ASP A 157 21.16 12.33 -2.38
N ARG A 158 19.99 11.80 -2.02
CA ARG A 158 19.36 11.97 -0.70
C ARG A 158 18.26 10.94 -0.47
N VAL A 159 17.85 10.75 0.77
CA VAL A 159 16.62 10.00 1.12
C VAL A 159 15.46 10.98 1.21
N VAL A 160 14.41 10.79 0.40
CA VAL A 160 13.18 11.60 0.43
C VAL A 160 11.94 10.82 0.82
N ALA A 161 12.06 9.50 0.99
CA ALA A 161 10.96 8.63 1.34
C ALA A 161 11.44 7.50 2.28
N VAL A 162 10.52 6.98 3.09
CA VAL A 162 10.74 5.79 3.90
C VAL A 162 9.63 4.79 3.61
N PHE A 163 10.01 3.55 3.34
CA PHE A 163 9.07 2.43 3.27
C PHE A 163 9.18 1.58 4.53
N ILE A 164 8.06 1.39 5.22
CA ILE A 164 7.94 0.53 6.39
C ILE A 164 7.58 -0.88 5.94
N HIS A 165 8.33 -1.84 6.46
CA HIS A 165 8.19 -3.26 6.19
C HIS A 165 7.97 -4.02 7.49
N HIS A 166 7.52 -5.27 7.35
CA HIS A 166 7.76 -6.30 8.34
C HIS A 166 8.66 -7.38 7.72
N THR A 167 9.38 -8.14 8.54
CA THR A 167 10.24 -9.24 8.07
C THR A 167 9.45 -10.51 7.75
N ASP A 168 8.21 -10.60 8.22
CA ASP A 168 7.39 -11.81 8.21
C ASP A 168 8.04 -12.99 8.95
N SER A 169 8.82 -12.68 9.98
CA SER A 169 9.41 -13.65 10.90
C SER A 169 8.50 -13.85 12.13
N PRO A 170 8.70 -14.92 12.92
CA PRO A 170 8.08 -15.05 14.24
C PRO A 170 8.27 -13.78 15.09
N SER A 171 7.28 -13.49 15.94
CA SER A 171 7.24 -12.26 16.76
C SER A 171 7.47 -12.50 18.26
N ASP A 172 7.51 -13.77 18.66
CA ASP A 172 7.65 -14.27 20.02
C ASP A 172 9.12 -14.51 20.44
N TYR A 173 10.07 -13.92 19.72
CA TYR A 173 11.49 -13.98 20.06
C TYR A 173 11.84 -13.15 21.31
N ASP A 174 12.92 -13.54 21.98
CA ASP A 174 13.61 -12.73 22.98
C ASP A 174 14.47 -11.67 22.31
N CYS A 175 14.48 -10.44 22.83
CA CYS A 175 15.24 -9.35 22.21
C CYS A 175 16.76 -9.59 22.20
N ALA A 176 17.26 -10.45 23.09
CA ALA A 176 18.65 -10.90 23.07
C ALA A 176 18.99 -11.77 21.84
N ASP A 177 18.00 -12.44 21.24
CA ASP A 177 18.19 -13.32 20.08
C ASP A 177 18.12 -12.59 18.74
N VAL A 178 17.79 -11.30 18.75
CA VAL A 178 17.61 -10.51 17.52
C VAL A 178 18.83 -10.57 16.57
N PRO A 179 20.10 -10.55 17.03
CA PRO A 179 21.24 -10.76 16.15
C PRO A 179 21.16 -12.06 15.33
N ARG A 180 20.63 -13.15 15.90
CA ARG A 180 20.38 -14.40 15.17
C ARG A 180 19.24 -14.24 14.16
N VAL A 181 18.13 -13.62 14.56
CA VAL A 181 16.98 -13.39 13.66
C VAL A 181 17.38 -12.55 12.44
N ILE A 182 18.21 -11.51 12.63
CA ILE A 182 18.71 -10.68 11.53
C ILE A 182 19.63 -11.50 10.60
N ARG A 183 20.50 -12.36 11.15
CA ARG A 183 21.33 -13.27 10.35
C ARG A 183 20.50 -14.24 9.52
N ASP A 184 19.39 -14.76 10.06
CA ASP A 184 18.49 -15.63 9.32
C ASP A 184 17.83 -14.89 8.13
N VAL A 185 17.40 -13.64 8.34
CA VAL A 185 16.88 -12.77 7.27
C VAL A 185 17.96 -12.47 6.22
N TYR A 186 19.18 -12.13 6.67
CA TYR A 186 20.32 -11.87 5.81
C TYR A 186 20.64 -13.11 4.95
N ALA A 187 20.79 -14.29 5.57
CA ALA A 187 21.08 -15.54 4.87
C ALA A 187 20.00 -15.92 3.85
N GLY A 188 18.72 -15.68 4.18
CA GLY A 188 17.62 -15.88 3.24
C GLY A 188 17.71 -14.97 2.01
N GLN A 189 18.15 -13.72 2.19
CA GLN A 189 18.27 -12.74 1.10
C GLN A 189 19.54 -12.91 0.27
N THR A 190 20.71 -13.07 0.92
CA THR A 190 21.99 -13.24 0.22
C THR A 190 22.26 -14.66 -0.24
N GLY A 191 21.54 -15.65 0.31
CA GLY A 191 21.63 -17.05 -0.09
C GLY A 191 20.56 -17.38 -1.11
N ALA A 192 19.31 -17.51 -0.66
CA ALA A 192 18.23 -18.04 -1.49
C ALA A 192 17.72 -17.05 -2.56
N LYS A 193 17.84 -15.74 -2.34
CA LYS A 193 17.44 -14.71 -3.32
C LYS A 193 18.61 -14.13 -4.13
N ASP A 194 19.84 -14.52 -3.80
CA ASP A 194 21.07 -14.04 -4.44
C ASP A 194 21.19 -12.51 -4.46
N TRP A 195 20.79 -11.85 -3.37
CA TRP A 195 20.96 -10.41 -3.22
C TRP A 195 22.36 -10.07 -2.70
N ASP A 196 22.90 -8.94 -3.16
CA ASP A 196 24.20 -8.42 -2.72
C ASP A 196 24.33 -8.27 -1.20
N ASP A 197 23.23 -7.93 -0.51
CA ASP A 197 23.14 -7.70 0.93
C ASP A 197 21.68 -7.78 1.38
N ILE A 198 21.44 -7.71 2.69
CA ILE A 198 20.12 -7.44 3.24
C ILE A 198 19.51 -6.19 2.56
N GLY A 199 18.26 -6.31 2.11
CA GLY A 199 17.59 -5.31 1.26
C GLY A 199 17.10 -4.10 2.05
N TYR A 200 16.85 -4.25 3.34
CA TYR A 200 16.41 -3.17 4.23
C TYR A 200 17.61 -2.32 4.68
N ASN A 201 17.44 -1.01 4.78
CA ASN A 201 18.46 -0.12 5.32
C ASN A 201 18.58 -0.26 6.84
N PHE A 202 17.46 -0.51 7.53
CA PHE A 202 17.41 -0.69 8.97
C PHE A 202 16.39 -1.75 9.37
N LEU A 203 16.59 -2.32 10.56
CA LEU A 203 15.65 -3.22 11.20
C LEU A 203 15.34 -2.73 12.61
N VAL A 204 14.11 -2.96 13.10
CA VAL A 204 13.66 -2.57 14.43
C VAL A 204 12.97 -3.74 15.11
N ASP A 205 13.43 -4.10 16.31
CA ASP A 205 12.84 -5.20 17.09
C ASP A 205 11.66 -4.74 17.97
N ARG A 206 10.99 -5.71 18.61
CA ARG A 206 9.87 -5.47 19.56
C ARG A 206 10.26 -4.68 20.81
N CYS A 207 11.54 -4.65 21.16
CA CYS A 207 12.08 -3.87 22.28
C CYS A 207 12.46 -2.43 21.89
N GLY A 208 12.38 -2.07 20.61
CA GLY A 208 12.73 -0.75 20.09
C GLY A 208 14.23 -0.56 19.82
N THR A 209 15.01 -1.64 19.76
CA THR A 209 16.40 -1.60 19.31
C THR A 209 16.44 -1.40 17.80
N ILE A 210 17.29 -0.50 17.32
CA ILE A 210 17.49 -0.23 15.90
C ILE A 210 18.80 -0.86 15.46
N TYR A 211 18.76 -1.62 14.37
CA TYR A 211 19.92 -2.27 13.78
C TYR A 211 20.22 -1.68 12.41
N GLU A 212 21.50 -1.48 12.13
CA GLU A 212 21.98 -1.25 10.78
C GLU A 212 21.65 -2.48 9.92
N GLY A 213 20.93 -2.27 8.81
CA GLY A 213 20.72 -3.28 7.78
C GLY A 213 21.80 -3.14 6.72
N ARG A 214 21.42 -2.67 5.54
CA ARG A 214 22.32 -2.53 4.38
C ARG A 214 23.58 -1.72 4.68
N ALA A 215 24.73 -2.30 4.34
CA ALA A 215 26.05 -1.76 4.67
C ALA A 215 26.30 -0.34 4.09
N GLY A 216 26.98 0.50 4.87
CA GLY A 216 27.38 1.86 4.47
C GLY A 216 26.25 2.89 4.51
N GLY A 217 25.08 2.51 5.02
CA GLY A 217 23.83 3.26 4.90
C GLY A 217 23.39 4.09 6.10
N ILE A 218 24.09 4.02 7.24
CA ILE A 218 23.63 4.65 8.48
C ILE A 218 23.33 6.13 8.20
N ASP A 219 24.34 6.93 7.93
CA ASP A 219 24.25 8.37 7.69
C ASP A 219 24.17 8.74 6.20
N ARG A 220 24.38 7.78 5.30
CA ARG A 220 24.37 8.00 3.83
C ARG A 220 23.12 7.46 3.15
N PRO A 221 22.72 8.00 1.99
CA PRO A 221 21.58 7.50 1.21
C PRO A 221 21.92 6.23 0.42
N VAL A 222 22.26 5.13 1.10
CA VAL A 222 22.55 3.85 0.42
C VAL A 222 21.27 3.28 -0.21
N THR A 223 21.36 2.83 -1.46
CA THR A 223 20.24 2.23 -2.18
C THR A 223 19.98 0.81 -1.69
N GLY A 224 18.76 0.57 -1.21
CA GLY A 224 18.27 -0.73 -0.74
C GLY A 224 17.79 -1.67 -1.85
N ALA A 225 17.23 -2.80 -1.41
CA ALA A 225 16.53 -3.77 -2.26
C ALA A 225 15.18 -4.18 -1.63
N HIS A 226 14.48 -3.22 -1.01
CA HIS A 226 13.31 -3.48 -0.17
C HIS A 226 11.97 -3.19 -0.86
N THR A 227 11.92 -2.25 -1.81
CA THR A 227 10.68 -1.82 -2.46
C THR A 227 10.90 -1.73 -3.95
N GLN A 228 10.46 -2.77 -4.67
CA GLN A 228 10.67 -2.87 -6.11
C GLN A 228 10.06 -1.67 -6.83
N GLY A 229 10.82 -1.10 -7.77
CA GLY A 229 10.48 0.16 -8.45
C GLY A 229 10.84 1.44 -7.67
N PHE A 230 11.03 1.37 -6.34
CA PHE A 230 11.19 2.56 -5.49
C PHE A 230 12.36 2.48 -4.50
N ASN A 231 13.37 1.66 -4.77
CA ASN A 231 14.59 1.59 -3.95
C ASN A 231 15.42 2.88 -3.99
N HIS A 232 15.34 3.64 -5.08
CA HIS A 232 16.09 4.90 -5.23
C HIS A 232 15.47 6.02 -4.40
N ARG A 233 16.35 6.79 -3.75
CA ARG A 233 16.02 7.94 -2.88
C ARG A 233 15.07 7.59 -1.75
N SER A 234 15.04 6.34 -1.33
CA SER A 234 14.23 5.86 -0.21
C SER A 234 15.06 5.07 0.78
N ALA A 235 14.54 4.90 1.99
CA ALA A 235 15.08 3.97 2.97
C ALA A 235 14.01 2.96 3.41
N GLY A 236 14.37 1.69 3.47
CA GLY A 236 13.53 0.62 3.98
C GLY A 236 13.80 0.35 5.46
N ILE A 237 12.76 0.40 6.28
CA ILE A 237 12.82 0.04 7.71
C ILE A 237 11.94 -1.19 7.92
N ALA A 238 12.53 -2.31 8.32
CA ALA A 238 11.79 -3.54 8.61
C ALA A 238 11.55 -3.71 10.11
N ALA A 239 10.29 -3.78 10.51
CA ALA A 239 9.89 -4.27 11.82
C ALA A 239 10.07 -5.79 11.88
N ILE A 240 10.85 -6.27 12.84
CA ILE A 240 11.12 -7.71 12.98
C ILE A 240 9.87 -8.38 13.59
N GLY A 241 9.16 -9.16 12.78
CA GLY A 241 7.93 -9.85 13.16
C GLY A 241 6.90 -9.96 12.03
N THR A 242 5.69 -10.41 12.38
CA THR A 242 4.51 -10.51 11.52
C THR A 242 3.35 -9.71 12.11
N PHE A 243 2.94 -8.63 11.43
CA PHE A 243 1.97 -7.66 11.94
C PHE A 243 0.65 -7.65 11.16
N THR A 244 0.08 -8.84 10.94
CA THR A 244 -1.26 -9.01 10.33
C THR A 244 -2.36 -8.42 11.20
N ALA A 245 -3.59 -8.39 10.72
CA ALA A 245 -4.72 -7.85 11.46
C ALA A 245 -4.87 -8.56 12.82
N GLY A 246 -4.99 -7.78 13.89
CA GLY A 246 -5.08 -8.29 15.27
C GLY A 246 -3.73 -8.57 15.95
N SER A 247 -2.61 -8.57 15.21
CA SER A 247 -1.29 -8.69 15.83
C SER A 247 -0.98 -7.48 16.72
N PRO A 248 -0.36 -7.68 17.90
CA PRO A 248 0.13 -6.57 18.70
C PRO A 248 1.28 -5.87 17.98
N VAL A 249 1.29 -4.54 18.02
CA VAL A 249 2.43 -3.72 17.57
C VAL A 249 3.05 -3.06 18.81
N PRO A 250 4.25 -3.49 19.24
CA PRO A 250 4.88 -2.96 20.44
C PRO A 250 5.13 -1.46 20.35
N LYS A 251 4.77 -0.71 21.39
CA LYS A 251 4.98 0.75 21.43
C LYS A 251 6.45 1.13 21.30
N ALA A 252 7.35 0.35 21.92
CA ALA A 252 8.79 0.59 21.83
C ALA A 252 9.29 0.53 20.38
N MET A 253 8.77 -0.41 19.59
CA MET A 253 9.03 -0.52 18.15
C MET A 253 8.54 0.70 17.38
N THR A 254 7.27 1.12 17.55
CA THR A 254 6.74 2.29 16.84
C THR A 254 7.46 3.58 17.21
N ASP A 255 7.83 3.74 18.49
CA ASP A 255 8.61 4.88 18.96
C ASP A 255 10.03 4.89 18.36
N ALA A 256 10.67 3.72 18.23
CA ALA A 256 11.98 3.59 17.61
C ALA A 256 11.94 3.87 16.10
N ILE A 257 10.93 3.33 15.40
CA ILE A 257 10.68 3.64 13.99
C ILE A 257 10.47 5.15 13.82
N ALA A 258 9.67 5.80 14.67
CA ALA A 258 9.45 7.24 14.58
C ALA A 258 10.73 8.07 14.80
N ARG A 259 11.59 7.70 15.76
CA ARG A 259 12.91 8.34 15.95
C ARG A 259 13.81 8.18 14.73
N LEU A 260 13.86 6.97 14.18
CA LEU A 260 14.67 6.65 13.00
C LEU A 260 14.19 7.41 11.76
N VAL A 261 12.88 7.43 11.51
CA VAL A 261 12.22 8.20 10.45
C VAL A 261 12.53 9.69 10.59
N ALA A 262 12.34 10.25 11.79
CA ALA A 262 12.59 11.66 12.07
C ALA A 262 14.03 12.06 11.74
N TRP A 263 14.99 11.24 12.18
CA TRP A 263 16.40 11.46 11.91
C TRP A 263 16.73 11.31 10.43
N LYS A 264 16.39 10.18 9.81
CA LYS A 264 16.81 9.86 8.44
C LYS A 264 16.24 10.83 7.41
N LEU A 265 14.98 11.23 7.55
CA LEU A 265 14.36 12.28 6.72
C LEU A 265 14.80 13.68 7.13
N GLY A 266 15.22 13.86 8.38
CA GLY A 266 15.78 15.11 8.87
C GLY A 266 17.08 15.49 8.18
N LEU A 267 17.89 14.51 7.78
CA LEU A 267 19.13 14.72 7.00
C LEU A 267 18.88 15.41 5.65
N SER A 268 17.67 15.30 5.09
CA SER A 268 17.27 15.92 3.83
C SER A 268 16.17 16.98 4.00
N GLY A 269 15.80 17.33 5.24
CA GLY A 269 14.81 18.35 5.56
C GLY A 269 13.36 17.97 5.23
N VAL A 270 13.06 16.69 5.03
CA VAL A 270 11.74 16.22 4.58
C VAL A 270 10.79 16.02 5.78
N ASP A 271 9.56 16.56 5.68
CA ASP A 271 8.50 16.35 6.68
C ASP A 271 7.93 14.92 6.57
N PRO A 272 7.96 14.12 7.65
CA PRO A 272 7.40 12.76 7.67
C PRO A 272 5.90 12.67 7.39
N ARG A 273 5.12 13.74 7.63
CA ARG A 273 3.67 13.82 7.35
C ARG A 273 3.38 14.20 5.89
N GLY A 274 4.40 14.65 5.17
CA GLY A 274 4.25 15.13 3.80
C GLY A 274 4.00 14.03 2.78
N THR A 275 4.01 14.44 1.52
CA THR A 275 3.99 13.56 0.36
C THR A 275 5.24 13.76 -0.49
N VAL A 276 5.54 12.76 -1.31
CA VAL A 276 6.71 12.73 -2.17
C VAL A 276 6.34 12.15 -3.53
N ARG A 277 6.85 12.76 -4.60
CA ARG A 277 6.71 12.23 -5.96
C ARG A 277 7.91 11.34 -6.28
N LEU A 278 7.67 10.06 -6.47
CA LEU A 278 8.69 9.08 -6.87
C LEU A 278 8.37 8.52 -8.25
N VAL A 279 9.39 8.00 -8.94
CA VAL A 279 9.26 7.39 -10.27
C VAL A 279 9.62 5.92 -10.17
N SER A 280 8.75 5.03 -10.68
CA SER A 280 9.04 3.60 -10.70
C SER A 280 10.21 3.31 -11.63
N SER A 281 11.27 2.69 -11.11
CA SER A 281 12.47 2.36 -11.89
C SER A 281 12.31 1.14 -12.80
N ASN A 282 11.25 0.34 -12.61
CA ASN A 282 10.92 -0.83 -13.41
C ASN A 282 9.42 -1.11 -13.39
N SER A 283 8.96 -2.08 -14.18
CA SER A 283 7.54 -2.48 -14.29
C SER A 283 7.15 -3.63 -13.37
N LEU A 284 7.92 -3.89 -12.31
CA LEU A 284 7.65 -4.97 -11.35
C LEU A 284 6.95 -4.46 -10.08
N SER A 285 6.74 -3.14 -9.95
CA SER A 285 5.95 -2.54 -8.87
C SER A 285 4.47 -2.44 -9.24
N ARG A 286 3.66 -1.77 -8.41
CA ARG A 286 2.29 -1.33 -8.76
C ARG A 286 2.23 -0.47 -10.03
N TYR A 287 3.36 0.13 -10.40
CA TYR A 287 3.45 1.18 -11.40
C TYR A 287 4.45 0.75 -12.49
N ALA A 288 4.08 0.95 -13.74
CA ALA A 288 4.99 0.70 -14.87
C ALA A 288 6.24 1.58 -14.77
N ALA A 289 7.35 1.10 -15.34
CA ALA A 289 8.60 1.87 -15.41
C ALA A 289 8.37 3.29 -15.94
N GLY A 290 8.99 4.29 -15.32
CA GLY A 290 8.84 5.70 -15.68
C GLY A 290 7.57 6.38 -15.14
N THR A 291 6.63 5.62 -14.55
CA THR A 291 5.43 6.21 -13.94
C THR A 291 5.79 7.00 -12.69
N ALA A 292 5.44 8.28 -12.68
CA ALA A 292 5.53 9.12 -11.49
C ALA A 292 4.26 8.94 -10.62
N THR A 293 4.45 8.68 -9.33
CA THR A 293 3.37 8.53 -8.35
C THR A 293 3.63 9.38 -7.12
N VAL A 294 2.56 9.87 -6.49
CA VAL A 294 2.62 10.63 -5.24
C VAL A 294 2.29 9.67 -4.09
N LEU A 295 3.23 9.51 -3.17
CA LEU A 295 3.10 8.66 -1.98
C LEU A 295 3.25 9.52 -0.73
N SER A 296 2.81 9.01 0.43
CA SER A 296 3.23 9.61 1.69
C SER A 296 4.74 9.47 1.85
N THR A 297 5.41 10.48 2.41
CA THR A 297 6.86 10.44 2.69
C THR A 297 7.24 9.17 3.45
N VAL A 298 6.39 8.76 4.41
CA VAL A 298 6.51 7.46 5.10
C VAL A 298 5.36 6.59 4.63
N SER A 299 5.60 5.50 3.92
CA SER A 299 4.56 4.62 3.39
C SER A 299 4.77 3.17 3.82
N GLY A 300 3.72 2.36 3.87
CA GLY A 300 3.88 0.91 3.91
C GLY A 300 4.38 0.38 2.56
N HIS A 301 4.99 -0.80 2.54
CA HIS A 301 5.42 -1.43 1.29
C HIS A 301 4.24 -1.68 0.33
N ASP A 302 3.09 -2.05 0.88
CA ASP A 302 1.81 -2.24 0.19
C ASP A 302 1.36 -1.04 -0.65
N ALA A 303 1.79 0.18 -0.32
CA ALA A 303 1.50 1.38 -1.11
C ALA A 303 2.20 1.39 -2.48
N ALA A 304 3.34 0.70 -2.60
CA ALA A 304 4.18 0.70 -3.80
C ALA A 304 4.25 -0.67 -4.52
N PHE A 305 3.96 -1.76 -3.81
CA PHE A 305 4.12 -3.12 -4.32
C PHE A 305 2.91 -4.02 -4.02
N MET A 306 2.82 -5.15 -4.73
CA MET A 306 1.77 -6.18 -4.64
C MET A 306 1.98 -7.06 -3.41
N THR A 307 1.87 -6.49 -2.22
CA THR A 307 2.13 -7.19 -0.96
C THR A 307 1.15 -6.74 0.14
N SER A 308 1.03 -7.56 1.18
CA SER A 308 0.38 -7.22 2.44
C SER A 308 1.32 -6.55 3.45
N CYS A 309 2.64 -6.53 3.18
CA CYS A 309 3.66 -5.88 4.02
C CYS A 309 3.40 -4.37 4.12
N PRO A 310 3.49 -3.73 5.30
CA PRO A 310 4.05 -4.22 6.57
C PRO A 310 3.06 -4.99 7.46
N GLY A 311 1.90 -5.36 6.93
CA GLY A 311 0.82 -6.00 7.67
C GLY A 311 -0.19 -4.98 8.20
N ALA A 312 -1.46 -5.38 8.26
CA ALA A 312 -2.57 -4.48 8.57
C ALA A 312 -2.43 -3.78 9.94
N ALA A 313 -1.90 -4.45 10.96
CA ALA A 313 -1.75 -3.85 12.29
C ALA A 313 -0.67 -2.77 12.30
N LEU A 314 0.48 -2.99 11.63
CA LEU A 314 1.54 -1.99 11.54
C LEU A 314 1.17 -0.86 10.57
N SER A 315 0.50 -1.16 9.45
CA SER A 315 -0.05 -0.14 8.53
C SER A 315 -0.98 0.84 9.26
N ALA A 316 -1.80 0.35 10.20
CA ALA A 316 -2.69 1.19 11.00
C ALA A 316 -1.94 2.17 11.94
N ARG A 317 -0.66 1.92 12.26
CA ARG A 317 0.18 2.81 13.08
C ARG A 317 0.93 3.87 12.26
N LEU A 318 0.93 3.80 10.93
CA LEU A 318 1.68 4.74 10.09
C LEU A 318 1.31 6.22 10.32
N PRO A 319 0.03 6.62 10.49
CA PRO A 319 -0.31 8.00 10.80
C PRO A 319 0.37 8.50 12.09
N GLU A 320 0.28 7.71 13.17
CA GLU A 320 0.91 8.06 14.46
C GLU A 320 2.44 8.14 14.35
N ILE A 321 3.07 7.21 13.62
CA ILE A 321 4.52 7.20 13.40
C ILE A 321 4.95 8.49 12.68
N ARG A 322 4.21 8.92 11.64
CA ARG A 322 4.48 10.18 10.92
C ARG A 322 4.38 11.37 11.85
N ASP A 323 3.30 11.46 12.62
CA ASP A 323 3.08 12.56 13.56
C ASP A 323 4.15 12.62 14.65
N ARG A 324 4.52 11.46 15.21
CA ARG A 324 5.57 11.37 16.21
C ARG A 324 6.92 11.78 15.63
N ALA A 325 7.24 11.34 14.41
CA ALA A 325 8.48 11.69 13.74
C ALA A 325 8.56 13.20 13.44
N ALA A 326 7.47 13.82 12.98
CA ALA A 326 7.40 15.26 12.75
C ALA A 326 7.60 16.05 14.05
N ARG A 327 6.98 15.62 15.16
CA ARG A 327 7.22 16.24 16.49
C ARG A 327 8.68 16.14 16.92
N ILE A 328 9.35 15.02 16.65
CA ILE A 328 10.79 14.85 16.94
C ILE A 328 11.65 15.78 16.07
N GLN A 329 11.23 16.06 14.83
CA GLN A 329 11.84 17.08 13.97
C GLN A 329 11.53 18.52 14.40
N GLY A 330 10.68 18.74 15.42
CA GLY A 330 10.25 20.07 15.85
C GLY A 330 9.22 20.73 14.94
N ARG A 331 8.38 19.93 14.27
CA ARG A 331 7.33 20.37 13.33
C ARG A 331 5.92 19.95 13.77
#